data_AF-A0A976CDB7-F1
#
_entry.id   AF-A0A976CDB7-F1
#
_cell.length_a   1.000
_cell.length_b   1.000
_cell.length_c   1.000
_cell.angle_alpha   90.00
_cell.angle_beta   90.00
_cell.angle_gamma   90.00
#
_symmetry.space_group_name_H-M   'P 1'
#
loop_
_entity.id
_entity.type
_entity.pdbx_description
1 polymer ?
#
loop_
_entity_poly.entity_id
_entity_poly.type
_entity_poly.pdbx_seq_one_letter_code
_entity_poly.pdbx_strand_id
1 'polypeptide(L)'
;MKKNMLLFLMLLVAACQQNNIKQELSQKINSNACEDVKSLVNQYANTVLPFIGGLVVEKVVPESVKNGLFCECATPTFQTFFVENYTEKELEEMLIDTKKRKSAMRKAILKNGKTILRCYKEKGLKGVKWIEKLVKNI
;
A
#
# COMPACT_ATOMS: atom_id res chain seq x y z
N MET A 1 49.11 -49.63 0.39
CA MET A 1 48.78 -48.31 -0.23
C MET A 1 47.31 -48.15 -0.68
N LYS A 2 46.53 -49.23 -0.91
CA LYS A 2 45.13 -49.12 -1.37
C LYS A 2 44.10 -48.56 -0.34
N LYS A 3 44.34 -48.73 0.97
CA LYS A 3 43.41 -48.25 2.02
C LYS A 3 43.39 -46.72 2.20
N ASN A 4 44.52 -46.02 2.00
CA ASN A 4 44.58 -44.57 2.16
C ASN A 4 43.94 -43.80 0.99
N MET A 5 43.92 -44.41 -0.20
CA MET A 5 43.28 -43.82 -1.38
C MET A 5 41.75 -43.83 -1.30
N LEU A 6 41.16 -44.85 -0.66
CA LEU A 6 39.71 -44.94 -0.46
C LEU A 6 39.21 -43.89 0.55
N LEU A 7 39.97 -43.67 1.64
CA LEU A 7 39.66 -42.68 2.66
C LEU A 7 39.71 -41.25 2.12
N PHE A 8 40.67 -40.95 1.24
CA PHE A 8 40.79 -39.64 0.61
C PHE A 8 39.65 -39.34 -0.37
N LEU A 9 39.19 -40.35 -1.11
CA LEU A 9 38.03 -40.22 -2.01
C LEU A 9 36.72 -39.99 -1.24
N MET A 10 36.51 -40.66 -0.10
CA MET A 10 35.32 -40.42 0.72
C MET A 10 35.29 -39.00 1.31
N LEU A 11 36.44 -38.46 1.73
CA LEU A 11 36.55 -37.10 2.24
C LEU A 11 36.23 -36.03 1.18
N LEU A 12 36.64 -36.24 -0.07
CA LEU A 12 36.34 -35.32 -1.17
C LEU A 12 34.85 -35.33 -1.54
N VAL A 13 34.19 -36.49 -1.52
CA VAL A 13 32.74 -36.59 -1.78
C VAL A 13 31.93 -35.93 -0.67
N ALA A 14 32.35 -36.09 0.59
CA ALA A 14 31.71 -35.43 1.73
C ALA A 14 31.86 -33.90 1.66
N ALA A 15 33.03 -33.39 1.28
CA ALA A 15 33.25 -31.95 1.08
C ALA A 15 32.42 -31.38 -0.09
N CYS A 16 32.24 -32.14 -1.19
CA CYS A 16 31.35 -31.77 -2.29
C CYS A 16 29.87 -31.74 -1.86
N GLN A 17 29.39 -32.74 -1.12
CA GLN A 17 28.02 -32.74 -0.60
C GLN A 17 27.76 -31.58 0.36
N GLN A 18 28.73 -31.26 1.23
CA GLN A 18 28.60 -30.17 2.20
C GLN A 18 28.57 -28.79 1.52
N ASN A 19 29.29 -28.61 0.41
CA ASN A 19 29.22 -27.39 -0.40
C ASN A 19 27.88 -27.24 -1.15
N ASN A 20 27.35 -28.32 -1.72
CA ASN A 20 26.04 -28.30 -2.37
C ASN A 20 24.91 -27.97 -1.38
N ILE A 21 24.95 -28.53 -0.16
CA ILE A 21 23.99 -28.22 0.90
C ILE A 21 24.08 -26.74 1.30
N LYS A 22 25.28 -26.16 1.40
CA LYS A 22 25.45 -24.73 1.70
C LYS A 22 24.89 -23.83 0.59
N GLN A 23 25.12 -24.17 -0.68
CA GLN A 23 24.57 -23.41 -1.81
C GLN A 23 23.04 -23.52 -1.87
N GLU A 24 22.48 -24.71 -1.65
CA GLU A 24 21.03 -24.92 -1.62
C GLU A 24 20.38 -24.20 -0.43
N LEU A 25 21.01 -24.23 0.76
CA LEU A 25 20.55 -23.45 1.91
C LEU A 25 20.63 -21.95 1.62
N SER A 26 21.72 -21.47 1.02
CA SER A 26 21.87 -20.05 0.68
C SER A 26 20.82 -19.59 -0.33
N GLN A 27 20.50 -20.42 -1.33
CA GLN A 27 19.40 -20.15 -2.28
C GLN A 27 18.03 -20.18 -1.61
N LYS A 28 17.75 -21.15 -0.73
CA LYS A 28 16.49 -21.20 0.04
C LYS A 28 16.34 -20.00 0.97
N ILE A 29 17.39 -19.61 1.68
CA ILE A 29 17.38 -18.43 2.56
C ILE A 29 17.11 -17.16 1.73
N ASN A 30 17.80 -17.00 0.59
CA ASN A 30 17.59 -15.83 -0.26
C ASN A 30 16.18 -15.79 -0.88
N SER A 31 15.66 -16.94 -1.33
CA SER A 31 14.29 -17.04 -1.87
C SER A 31 13.24 -16.73 -0.81
N ASN A 32 13.41 -17.25 0.41
CA ASN A 32 12.50 -17.00 1.53
C ASN A 32 12.55 -15.52 1.95
N ALA A 33 13.75 -14.95 2.10
CA ALA A 33 13.91 -13.53 2.42
C ALA A 33 13.29 -12.61 1.35
N CYS A 34 13.39 -12.98 0.06
CA CYS A 34 12.77 -12.23 -1.02
C CYS A 34 11.23 -12.29 -0.95
N GLU A 35 10.65 -13.46 -0.70
CA GLU A 35 9.20 -13.60 -0.50
C GLU A 35 8.73 -12.90 0.77
N ASP A 36 9.50 -12.90 1.86
CA ASP A 36 9.19 -12.15 3.08
C ASP A 36 9.19 -10.63 2.83
N VAL A 37 10.21 -10.12 2.12
CA VAL A 37 10.26 -8.70 1.72
C VAL A 37 9.10 -8.34 0.80
N LYS A 38 8.78 -9.20 -0.17
CA LYS A 38 7.65 -8.99 -1.08
C LYS A 38 6.32 -9.00 -0.32
N SER A 39 6.16 -9.90 0.64
CA SER A 39 4.99 -9.95 1.54
C SER A 39 4.86 -8.69 2.37
N LEU A 40 5.96 -8.21 2.97
CA LEU A 40 6.00 -6.96 3.73
C LEU A 40 5.70 -5.74 2.86
N VAL A 41 6.29 -5.63 1.67
CA VAL A 41 6.02 -4.56 0.71
C VAL A 41 4.55 -4.60 0.28
N ASN A 42 4.00 -5.80 0.03
CA ASN A 42 2.59 -5.96 -0.31
C ASN A 42 1.68 -5.56 0.87
N GLN A 43 1.97 -5.96 2.11
CA GLN A 43 1.19 -5.54 3.27
C GLN A 43 1.28 -4.02 3.46
N TYR A 44 2.45 -3.44 3.29
CA TYR A 44 2.67 -2.01 3.44
C TYR A 44 1.91 -1.20 2.35
N ALA A 45 2.03 -1.59 1.09
CA ALA A 45 1.38 -0.94 -0.05
C ALA A 45 -0.16 -1.10 -0.03
N ASN A 46 -0.66 -2.24 0.45
CA ASN A 46 -2.09 -2.55 0.44
C ASN A 46 -2.81 -2.21 1.75
N THR A 47 -2.08 -1.99 2.86
CA THR A 47 -2.68 -1.75 4.18
C THR A 47 -2.26 -0.41 4.77
N VAL A 48 -0.95 -0.15 4.92
CA VAL A 48 -0.46 1.00 5.70
C VAL A 48 -0.63 2.31 4.94
N LEU A 49 -0.15 2.38 3.69
CA LEU A 49 -0.21 3.61 2.91
C LEU A 49 -1.66 4.05 2.58
N PRO A 50 -2.58 3.13 2.19
CA PRO A 50 -3.99 3.45 2.06
C PRO A 50 -4.66 3.87 3.38
N PHE A 51 -4.22 3.32 4.51
CA PHE A 51 -4.71 3.72 5.83
C PHE A 51 -4.32 5.16 6.16
N ILE A 52 -3.05 5.55 5.96
CA ILE A 52 -2.59 6.94 6.15
C ILE A 52 -3.36 7.89 5.22
N GLY A 53 -3.53 7.53 3.94
CA GLY A 53 -4.37 8.28 3.00
C GLY A 53 -5.82 8.42 3.47
N GLY A 54 -6.38 7.38 4.08
CA GLY A 54 -7.71 7.40 4.71
C GLY A 54 -7.80 8.40 5.86
N LEU A 55 -6.81 8.45 6.75
CA LEU A 55 -6.76 9.41 7.85
C LEU A 55 -6.69 10.86 7.37
N VAL A 56 -5.98 11.13 6.26
CA VAL A 56 -5.94 12.47 5.64
C VAL A 56 -7.35 12.89 5.20
N VAL A 57 -8.11 11.97 4.59
CA VAL A 57 -9.50 12.20 4.16
C VAL A 57 -10.40 12.46 5.37
N GLU A 58 -10.35 11.59 6.39
CA GLU A 58 -11.22 11.69 7.57
C GLU A 58 -11.05 12.99 8.35
N LYS A 59 -9.85 13.57 8.38
CA LYS A 59 -9.56 14.83 9.07
C LYS A 59 -10.10 16.07 8.36
N VAL A 60 -10.40 15.98 7.07
CA VAL A 60 -10.96 17.10 6.29
C VAL A 60 -12.47 17.02 6.21
N VAL A 61 -12.99 15.81 6.14
CA VAL A 61 -14.37 15.56 5.82
C VAL A 61 -15.25 15.71 7.07
N PRO A 62 -16.25 16.61 7.07
CA PRO A 62 -17.13 16.81 8.22
C PRO A 62 -17.91 15.54 8.59
N GLU A 63 -18.25 15.36 9.85
CA GLU A 63 -18.96 14.13 10.30
C GLU A 63 -20.31 13.93 9.60
N SER A 64 -21.06 15.02 9.37
CA SER A 64 -22.34 15.02 8.61
C SER A 64 -22.24 14.43 7.20
N VAL A 65 -21.03 14.22 6.71
CA VAL A 65 -20.73 13.73 5.38
C VAL A 65 -20.29 12.25 5.39
N LYS A 66 -19.79 11.73 6.51
CA LYS A 66 -19.26 10.35 6.63
C LYS A 66 -20.40 9.32 6.75
N ASN A 67 -21.24 9.26 5.74
CA ASN A 67 -22.30 8.25 5.62
C ASN A 67 -21.80 7.01 4.85
N GLY A 68 -22.61 5.95 4.79
CA GLY A 68 -22.23 4.71 4.09
C GLY A 68 -21.79 4.92 2.65
N LEU A 69 -22.39 5.87 1.94
CA LEU A 69 -22.03 6.15 0.53
C LEU A 69 -20.71 6.89 0.40
N PHE A 70 -20.36 7.72 1.38
CA PHE A 70 -19.04 8.31 1.44
C PHE A 70 -17.99 7.20 1.57
N CYS A 71 -18.20 6.26 2.48
CA CYS A 71 -17.34 5.10 2.66
C CYS A 71 -17.27 4.21 1.41
N GLU A 72 -18.36 4.04 0.67
CA GLU A 72 -18.41 3.17 -0.50
C GLU A 72 -17.89 3.82 -1.79
N CYS A 73 -18.18 5.10 -2.02
CA CYS A 73 -17.90 5.76 -3.30
C CYS A 73 -16.72 6.74 -3.24
N ALA A 74 -16.57 7.47 -2.14
CA ALA A 74 -15.63 8.58 -2.05
C ALA A 74 -14.31 8.16 -1.38
N THR A 75 -14.37 7.49 -0.23
CA THR A 75 -13.20 7.06 0.54
C THR A 75 -12.21 6.24 -0.29
N PRO A 76 -12.62 5.18 -1.01
CA PRO A 76 -11.66 4.35 -1.77
C PRO A 76 -11.02 5.17 -2.90
N THR A 77 -11.82 5.98 -3.58
CA THR A 77 -11.35 6.86 -4.67
C THR A 77 -10.31 7.87 -4.18
N PHE A 78 -10.52 8.47 -3.01
CA PHE A 78 -9.57 9.39 -2.42
C PHE A 78 -8.33 8.69 -1.89
N GLN A 79 -8.46 7.54 -1.22
CA GLN A 79 -7.32 6.74 -0.77
C GLN A 79 -6.40 6.37 -1.93
N THR A 80 -6.96 5.84 -3.02
CA THR A 80 -6.21 5.56 -4.25
C THR A 80 -5.50 6.80 -4.77
N PHE A 81 -6.21 7.94 -4.84
CA PHE A 81 -5.58 9.20 -5.25
C PHE A 81 -4.40 9.58 -4.35
N PHE A 82 -4.53 9.48 -3.03
CA PHE A 82 -3.48 9.87 -2.11
C PHE A 82 -2.25 8.96 -2.24
N VAL A 83 -2.46 7.64 -2.33
CA VAL A 83 -1.39 6.64 -2.52
C VAL A 83 -0.65 6.84 -3.85
N GLU A 84 -1.37 7.15 -4.93
CA GLU A 84 -0.76 7.30 -6.26
C GLU A 84 0.00 8.63 -6.45
N ASN A 85 -0.33 9.67 -5.69
CA ASN A 85 0.12 11.04 -5.99
C ASN A 85 1.02 11.64 -4.90
N TYR A 86 1.21 10.96 -3.77
CA TYR A 86 2.05 11.44 -2.67
C TYR A 86 2.86 10.32 -2.04
N THR A 87 4.04 10.68 -1.55
CA THR A 87 4.88 9.80 -0.73
C THR A 87 4.31 9.65 0.68
N GLU A 88 4.68 8.59 1.40
CA GLU A 88 4.32 8.40 2.82
C GLU A 88 4.61 9.65 3.65
N LYS A 89 5.83 10.18 3.55
CA LYS A 89 6.25 11.37 4.30
C LYS A 89 5.35 12.57 4.03
N GLU A 90 4.96 12.79 2.77
CA GLU A 90 4.03 13.88 2.43
C GLU A 90 2.63 13.65 3.02
N LEU A 91 2.15 12.40 3.05
CA LEU A 91 0.88 12.06 3.67
C LEU A 91 0.91 12.24 5.19
N GLU A 92 1.99 11.85 5.85
CA GLU A 92 2.23 12.10 7.28
C GLU A 92 2.27 13.61 7.59
N GLU A 93 2.97 14.39 6.77
CA GLU A 93 2.98 15.86 6.89
C GLU A 93 1.56 16.44 6.77
N MET A 94 0.70 15.90 5.90
CA MET A 94 -0.71 16.30 5.79
C MET A 94 -1.55 15.93 7.02
N LEU A 95 -1.15 14.94 7.83
CA LEU A 95 -1.86 14.64 9.08
C LEU A 95 -1.69 15.76 10.12
N ILE A 96 -0.62 16.55 9.98
CA ILE A 96 -0.26 17.67 10.86
C ILE A 96 -0.66 19.01 10.22
N ASP A 97 -0.26 19.26 8.97
CA ASP A 97 -0.48 20.51 8.25
C ASP A 97 -1.87 20.55 7.57
N THR A 98 -2.77 21.33 8.18
CA THR A 98 -4.14 21.52 7.68
C THR A 98 -4.18 22.16 6.29
N LYS A 99 -3.26 23.07 5.95
CA LYS A 99 -3.26 23.77 4.66
C LYS A 99 -2.85 22.82 3.54
N LYS A 100 -1.78 22.04 3.74
CA LYS A 100 -1.36 20.99 2.79
C LYS A 100 -2.48 19.98 2.58
N ARG A 101 -3.07 19.48 3.67
CA ARG A 101 -4.18 18.54 3.64
C ARG A 101 -5.40 19.04 2.86
N LYS A 102 -5.88 20.25 3.13
CA LYS A 102 -7.02 20.84 2.40
C LYS A 102 -6.70 21.03 0.91
N SER A 103 -5.48 21.48 0.59
CA SER A 103 -5.02 21.62 -0.79
C SER A 103 -5.02 20.29 -1.54
N ALA A 104 -4.46 19.23 -0.94
CA ALA A 104 -4.41 17.91 -1.53
C ALA A 104 -5.82 17.32 -1.74
N MET A 105 -6.71 17.51 -0.77
CA MET A 105 -8.10 17.08 -0.87
C MET A 105 -8.86 17.81 -2.00
N ARG A 106 -8.65 19.12 -2.18
CA ARG A 106 -9.21 19.86 -3.32
C ARG A 106 -8.74 19.28 -4.65
N LYS A 107 -7.45 18.95 -4.78
CA LYS A 107 -6.91 18.28 -5.98
C LYS A 107 -7.58 16.92 -6.20
N ALA A 108 -7.75 16.12 -5.15
CA ALA A 108 -8.41 14.82 -5.21
C ALA A 108 -9.85 14.92 -5.74
N ILE A 109 -10.60 15.91 -5.24
CA ILE A 109 -11.99 16.17 -5.66
C ILE A 109 -12.05 16.64 -7.12
N LEU A 110 -11.16 17.56 -7.53
CA LEU A 110 -11.13 18.04 -8.91
C LEU A 110 -10.79 16.92 -9.90
N LYS A 111 -9.84 16.05 -9.57
CA LYS A 111 -9.44 14.93 -10.43
C LYS A 111 -10.52 13.85 -10.49
N ASN A 112 -11.09 13.46 -9.35
CA ASN A 112 -11.92 12.26 -9.24
C ASN A 112 -13.42 12.52 -9.01
N GLY A 113 -13.85 13.78 -8.92
CA GLY A 113 -15.23 14.13 -8.60
C GLY A 113 -16.25 13.52 -9.56
N LYS A 114 -15.94 13.42 -10.86
CA LYS A 114 -16.83 12.76 -11.84
C LYS A 114 -17.03 11.28 -11.54
N THR A 115 -15.98 10.56 -11.16
CA THR A 115 -16.02 9.14 -10.79
C THR A 115 -16.88 8.94 -9.54
N ILE A 116 -16.68 9.79 -8.53
CA ILE A 116 -17.47 9.75 -7.30
C ILE A 116 -18.95 10.02 -7.62
N LEU A 117 -19.26 11.07 -8.39
CA LEU A 117 -20.65 11.36 -8.79
C LEU A 117 -21.31 10.20 -9.54
N ARG A 118 -20.56 9.51 -10.39
CA ARG A 118 -21.06 8.34 -11.11
C ARG A 118 -21.45 7.22 -10.14
N CYS A 119 -20.57 6.87 -9.19
CA CYS A 119 -20.89 5.85 -8.17
C CYS A 119 -22.13 6.21 -7.35
N TYR A 120 -22.27 7.49 -6.95
CA TYR A 120 -23.47 7.94 -6.24
C TYR A 120 -24.74 7.82 -7.09
N LYS A 121 -24.67 8.14 -8.38
CA LYS A 121 -25.82 8.00 -9.30
C LYS A 121 -26.21 6.55 -9.49
N GLU A 122 -25.25 5.65 -9.64
CA GLU A 122 -25.48 4.20 -9.77
C GLU A 122 -26.16 3.63 -8.52
N LYS A 123 -25.83 4.16 -7.34
CA LYS A 123 -26.49 3.81 -6.07
C LYS A 123 -27.80 4.58 -5.80
N GLY A 124 -28.37 5.21 -6.82
CA GLY A 124 -29.71 5.83 -6.75
C GLY A 124 -29.76 7.23 -6.13
N LEU A 125 -28.62 7.92 -5.96
CA LEU A 125 -28.56 9.22 -5.32
C LEU A 125 -28.04 10.33 -6.22
N LYS A 126 -28.66 11.52 -6.09
CA LYS A 126 -28.15 12.77 -6.68
C LYS A 126 -27.03 13.34 -5.78
N GLY A 127 -25.86 12.68 -5.76
CA GLY A 127 -24.67 13.08 -4.97
C GLY A 127 -24.05 14.44 -5.32
N VAL A 128 -24.65 15.19 -6.26
CA VAL A 128 -24.15 16.46 -6.81
C VAL A 128 -24.07 17.56 -5.74
N LYS A 129 -25.14 17.76 -4.96
CA LYS A 129 -25.17 18.79 -3.90
C LYS A 129 -24.12 18.54 -2.81
N TRP A 130 -23.73 17.28 -2.63
CA TRP A 130 -22.77 16.88 -1.62
C TRP A 130 -21.34 17.22 -2.02
N ILE A 131 -20.91 16.84 -3.24
CA ILE A 131 -19.57 17.23 -3.74
C ILE A 131 -19.43 18.75 -3.78
N GLU A 132 -20.48 19.45 -4.22
CA GLU A 132 -20.50 20.91 -4.20
C GLU A 132 -20.33 21.48 -2.78
N LYS A 133 -20.98 20.88 -1.77
CA LYS A 133 -20.81 21.27 -0.36
C LYS A 133 -19.41 20.94 0.15
N LEU A 134 -18.83 19.82 -0.27
CA LEU A 134 -17.48 19.41 0.10
C LEU A 134 -16.44 20.40 -0.47
N VAL A 135 -16.54 20.73 -1.77
CA VAL A 135 -15.68 21.72 -2.45
C VAL A 135 -15.79 23.10 -1.81
N LYS A 136 -16.99 23.52 -1.39
CA LYS A 136 -17.19 24.85 -0.77
C LYS A 136 -16.63 24.97 0.64
N ASN A 137 -16.48 23.86 1.38
CA ASN A 137 -16.10 23.87 2.80
C ASN A 137 -14.64 23.45 3.05
N ILE A 138 -13.95 22.93 2.05
CA ILE A 138 -12.52 22.59 2.10
C ILE A 138 -11.73 23.74 1.53
#